data_AF-A0AAP0BIP9-F1
#
_entry.id   AF-A0AAP0BIP9-F1
#
_cell.length_a   1.000
_cell.length_b   1.000
_cell.length_c   1.000
_cell.angle_alpha   90.00
_cell.angle_beta   90.00
_cell.angle_gamma   90.00
#
_symmetry.space_group_name_H-M   'P 1'
#
loop_
_entity.id
_entity.type
_entity.pdbx_description
1 polymer ?
#
loop_
_entity_poly.entity_id
_entity_poly.type
_entity_poly.pdbx_seq_one_letter_code
_entity_poly.pdbx_strand_id
1 'polypeptide(L)'
;MDFEEFCVVPCQLESLKGWEQMAVMAFEYFEQEGNRVITVEELAQEMNLASSAYSIVQEWIRPSDGKLSFVGYTKFLHGVKVRGSNV
;
A
#
# COMPACT_ATOMS: atom_id res chain seq x y z
N MET A 1 -37.28 -2.36 10.90
CA MET A 1 -36.32 -3.25 10.22
C MET A 1 -36.11 -2.66 8.86
N ASP A 2 -35.13 -1.78 8.75
CA ASP A 2 -34.93 -0.94 7.58
C ASP A 2 -34.25 -1.72 6.46
N PHE A 3 -34.79 -1.55 5.26
CA PHE A 3 -34.43 -2.27 4.04
C PHE A 3 -33.00 -1.94 3.54
N GLU A 4 -32.33 -0.95 4.15
CA GLU A 4 -30.98 -0.53 3.78
C GLU A 4 -29.87 -1.43 4.34
N GLU A 5 -30.11 -2.13 5.46
CA GLU A 5 -29.07 -2.92 6.12
C GLU A 5 -28.75 -4.24 5.38
N PHE A 6 -29.60 -4.65 4.44
CA PHE A 6 -29.43 -5.89 3.68
C PHE A 6 -28.50 -5.75 2.46
N CYS A 7 -28.28 -4.52 1.98
CA CYS A 7 -27.47 -4.25 0.78
C CYS A 7 -26.05 -3.76 1.06
N VAL A 8 -25.75 -3.26 2.26
CA VAL A 8 -24.39 -2.78 2.58
C VAL A 8 -23.44 -3.93 2.88
N VAL A 9 -23.88 -4.96 3.59
CA VAL A 9 -22.99 -6.03 4.08
C VAL A 9 -22.40 -6.89 2.95
N PRO A 10 -23.19 -7.40 1.98
CA PRO A 10 -22.64 -8.22 0.89
C PRO A 10 -21.75 -7.40 -0.05
N CYS A 11 -22.18 -6.18 -0.41
CA CYS A 11 -21.45 -5.29 -1.31
C CYS A 11 -20.12 -4.81 -0.72
N GLN A 12 -20.07 -4.58 0.60
CA GLN A 12 -18.82 -4.23 1.30
C GLN A 12 -17.86 -5.42 1.41
N LEU A 13 -18.39 -6.62 1.66
CA LEU A 13 -17.59 -7.85 1.78
C LEU A 13 -17.00 -8.31 0.43
N GLU A 14 -17.78 -8.26 -0.66
CA GLU A 14 -17.25 -8.55 -2.01
C GLU A 14 -16.23 -7.51 -2.46
N SER A 15 -16.47 -6.23 -2.15
CA SER A 15 -15.52 -5.16 -2.43
C SER A 15 -14.22 -5.35 -1.64
N LEU A 16 -14.25 -5.71 -0.35
CA LEU A 16 -13.01 -5.96 0.40
C LEU A 16 -12.24 -7.18 -0.13
N LYS A 17 -12.96 -8.28 -0.40
CA LYS A 17 -12.37 -9.57 -0.77
C LYS A 17 -11.72 -9.53 -2.15
N GLY A 18 -12.31 -8.80 -3.11
CA GLY A 18 -11.70 -8.56 -4.41
C GLY A 18 -10.45 -7.68 -4.32
N TRP A 19 -10.48 -6.65 -3.46
CA TRP A 19 -9.35 -5.73 -3.29
C TRP A 19 -8.12 -6.38 -2.65
N GLU A 20 -8.30 -7.26 -1.67
CA GLU A 20 -7.18 -8.00 -1.08
C GLU A 20 -6.51 -8.93 -2.11
N GLN A 21 -7.30 -9.66 -2.89
CA GLN A 21 -6.80 -10.54 -3.95
C GLN A 21 -6.08 -9.74 -5.04
N MET A 22 -6.62 -8.57 -5.41
CA MET A 22 -5.97 -7.65 -6.35
C MET A 22 -4.67 -7.08 -5.79
N ALA A 23 -4.61 -6.74 -4.50
CA ALA A 23 -3.41 -6.22 -3.87
C ALA A 23 -2.29 -7.26 -3.82
N VAL A 24 -2.62 -8.52 -3.54
CA VAL A 24 -1.67 -9.64 -3.57
C VAL A 24 -1.15 -9.87 -4.98
N MET A 25 -2.02 -10.00 -6.00
CA MET A 25 -1.57 -10.15 -7.38
C MET A 25 -0.73 -8.96 -7.85
N ALA A 26 -1.17 -7.73 -7.56
CA ALA A 26 -0.42 -6.53 -7.94
C ALA A 26 0.94 -6.46 -7.24
N PHE A 27 1.04 -6.96 -6.00
CA PHE A 27 2.32 -7.08 -5.31
C PHE A 27 3.21 -8.14 -5.94
N GLU A 28 2.70 -9.30 -6.35
CA GLU A 28 3.51 -10.33 -7.04
C GLU A 28 4.11 -9.78 -8.35
N TYR A 29 3.29 -9.08 -9.16
CA TYR A 29 3.79 -8.40 -10.35
C TYR A 29 4.81 -7.31 -10.02
N PHE A 30 4.54 -6.50 -9.00
CA PHE A 30 5.49 -5.52 -8.50
C PHE A 30 6.78 -6.18 -8.01
N GLU A 31 6.72 -7.30 -7.30
CA GLU A 31 7.90 -7.99 -6.75
C GLU A 31 8.84 -8.49 -7.86
N GLN A 32 8.28 -8.91 -8.99
CA GLN A 32 9.03 -9.36 -10.15
C GLN A 32 9.64 -8.21 -10.97
N GLU A 33 8.85 -7.19 -11.30
CA GLU A 33 9.24 -6.19 -12.29
C GLU A 33 9.57 -4.80 -11.71
N GLY A 34 8.94 -4.43 -10.59
CA GLY A 34 8.96 -3.05 -10.06
C GLY A 34 9.67 -2.88 -8.71
N ASN A 35 9.85 -3.95 -7.94
CA ASN A 35 10.37 -3.90 -6.57
C ASN A 35 11.89 -3.91 -6.60
N ARG A 36 12.44 -2.71 -6.79
CA ARG A 36 13.86 -2.42 -6.73
C ARG A 36 14.33 -2.26 -5.28
N VAL A 37 15.64 -2.44 -5.09
CA VAL A 37 16.31 -2.03 -3.85
C VAL A 37 16.12 -0.52 -3.69
N ILE A 38 15.70 -0.08 -2.50
CA ILE A 38 15.44 1.32 -2.19
C ILE A 38 15.93 1.65 -0.78
N THR A 39 16.50 2.83 -0.61
CA THR A 39 16.92 3.33 0.71
C THR A 39 15.76 3.99 1.46
N VAL A 40 15.90 4.14 2.77
CA VAL A 40 14.91 4.83 3.60
C VAL A 40 14.75 6.28 3.14
N GLU A 41 15.87 6.93 2.80
CA GLU A 41 15.93 8.31 2.32
C GLU A 41 15.20 8.47 0.99
N GLU A 42 15.47 7.58 0.01
CA GLU A 42 14.83 7.62 -1.30
C GLU A 42 13.32 7.40 -1.17
N LEU A 43 12.89 6.41 -0.39
CA LEU A 43 11.48 6.12 -0.18
C LEU A 43 10.76 7.27 0.55
N ALA A 44 11.39 7.84 1.58
CA ALA A 44 10.84 8.98 2.29
C ALA A 44 10.73 10.22 1.39
N GLN A 45 11.71 10.47 0.52
CA GLN A 45 11.68 11.57 -0.44
C GLN A 45 10.56 11.38 -1.47
N GLU A 46 10.41 10.17 -2.02
CA GLU A 46 9.36 9.84 -2.99
C GLU A 46 7.96 10.03 -2.39
N MET A 47 7.81 9.71 -1.11
CA MET A 47 6.57 9.92 -0.35
C MET A 47 6.46 11.31 0.30
N ASN A 48 7.48 12.17 0.14
CA ASN A 48 7.57 13.50 0.73
C ASN A 48 7.32 13.50 2.26
N LEU A 49 7.93 12.53 2.94
CA LEU A 49 7.92 12.37 4.38
C LEU A 49 9.09 13.11 5.01
N ALA A 50 8.88 13.66 6.21
CA ALA A 50 9.94 14.28 6.99
C ALA A 50 10.89 13.22 7.54
N SER A 51 12.12 13.64 7.90
CA SER A 51 13.12 12.77 8.54
C SER A 51 12.64 12.10 9.83
N SER A 52 11.66 12.70 10.51
CA SER A 52 11.00 12.09 11.67
C SER A 52 10.27 10.78 11.37
N ALA A 53 9.94 10.51 10.11
CA ALA A 53 9.27 9.29 9.68
C ALA A 53 10.23 8.17 9.26
N TYR A 54 11.55 8.41 9.23
CA TYR A 54 12.53 7.43 8.72
C TYR A 54 12.47 6.10 9.46
N SER A 55 12.28 6.12 10.78
CA SER A 55 12.14 4.88 11.57
C SER A 55 10.94 4.04 11.13
N ILE A 56 9.83 4.67 10.73
CA ILE A 56 8.63 3.98 10.24
C ILE A 56 8.85 3.47 8.82
N VAL A 57 9.50 4.27 7.97
CA VAL A 57 9.84 3.90 6.59
C VAL A 57 10.82 2.73 6.56
N GLN A 58 11.74 2.66 7.52
CA GLN A 58 12.65 1.53 7.67
C GLN A 58 11.91 0.20 7.90
N GLU A 59 10.79 0.21 8.62
CA GLU A 59 9.96 -1.00 8.81
C GLU A 59 9.26 -1.47 7.53
N TRP A 60 9.19 -0.61 6.51
CA TRP A 60 8.56 -0.94 5.23
C TRP A 60 9.52 -1.66 4.28
N ILE A 61 10.83 -1.54 4.53
CA ILE A 61 11.89 -2.13 3.73
C ILE A 61 12.31 -3.46 4.36
N ARG A 62 12.35 -4.50 3.53
CA ARG A 62 12.72 -5.84 3.96
C ARG A 62 14.24 -5.91 4.17
N PRO A 63 14.73 -6.30 5.36
CA PRO A 63 16.16 -6.29 5.66
C PRO A 63 16.96 -7.35 4.89
N SER A 64 16.31 -8.36 4.32
CA SER A 64 16.98 -9.45 3.60
C SER A 64 17.49 -9.05 2.20
N ASP A 65 16.77 -8.16 1.52
CA ASP A 65 17.04 -7.78 0.12
C ASP A 65 16.99 -6.26 -0.12
N GLY A 66 16.64 -5.46 0.88
CA GLY A 66 16.53 -4.00 0.76
C GLY A 66 15.35 -3.55 -0.12
N LYS A 67 14.39 -4.44 -0.38
CA LYS A 67 13.21 -4.16 -1.21
C LYS A 67 12.00 -3.77 -0.36
N LEU A 68 10.99 -3.20 -0.99
CA LEU A 68 9.74 -2.85 -0.31
C LEU A 68 8.99 -4.15 0.08
N SER A 69 8.59 -4.26 1.34
CA SER A 69 7.73 -5.36 1.80
C SER A 69 6.29 -5.18 1.30
N PHE A 70 5.45 -6.21 1.40
CA PHE A 70 4.02 -6.08 1.10
C PHE A 70 3.34 -5.00 1.95
N VAL A 71 3.71 -4.91 3.23
CA VAL A 71 3.23 -3.85 4.12
C VAL A 71 3.69 -2.49 3.61
N GLY A 72 4.96 -2.35 3.24
CA GLY A 72 5.49 -1.13 2.63
C GLY A 72 4.77 -0.75 1.33
N TYR A 73 4.49 -1.72 0.47
CA TYR A 73 3.77 -1.55 -0.79
C TYR A 73 2.35 -1.04 -0.58
N THR A 74 1.60 -1.63 0.35
CA THR A 74 0.26 -1.13 0.68
C THR A 74 0.32 0.29 1.24
N LYS A 75 1.27 0.60 2.13
CA LYS A 75 1.46 1.98 2.64
C LYS A 75 1.84 2.97 1.55
N PHE A 76 2.71 2.57 0.63
CA PHE A 76 3.08 3.36 -0.54
C PHE A 76 1.87 3.68 -1.41
N LEU A 77 1.06 2.67 -1.76
CA LEU A 77 -0.18 2.86 -2.53
C LEU A 77 -1.18 3.78 -1.82
N HIS A 78 -1.33 3.65 -0.49
CA HIS A 78 -2.21 4.52 0.28
C HIS A 78 -1.68 5.97 0.34
N GLY A 79 -0.37 6.17 0.48
CA GLY A 79 0.25 7.50 0.44
C GLY A 79 0.14 8.16 -0.94
N VAL A 80 0.27 7.38 -2.02
CA VAL A 80 0.07 7.86 -3.40
C VAL A 80 -1.40 8.25 -3.64
N LYS A 81 -2.37 7.50 -3.10
CA LYS A 81 -3.80 7.85 -3.22
C LYS A 81 -4.14 9.21 -2.61
N VAL A 82 -3.48 9.64 -1.54
CA VAL A 82 -3.68 10.98 -0.94
C VAL A 82 -3.26 12.11 -1.90
N ARG A 83 -2.34 11.84 -2.84
CA ARG A 83 -1.93 12.79 -3.88
C ARG A 83 -2.77 12.71 -5.16
N GLY A 84 -3.44 11.58 -5.41
CA GLY A 84 -4.30 11.37 -6.59
C GLY A 84 -5.69 12.01 -6.50
N SER A 85 -6.04 12.61 -5.37
CA SER A 85 -7.29 13.36 -5.19
C SER A 85 -7.02 14.87 -5.21
N ASN A 86 -6.49 15.37 -6.32
CA ASN A 86 -6.59 16.78 -6.68
C ASN A 86 -6.87 16.87 -8.19
N VAL A 87 -8.15 17.12 -8.49
CA VAL A 87 -8.80 17.48 -9.78
C VAL A 87 -8.87 16.38 -10.84
#